data_AF-A0A2G1WIN8-F1
#
_entry.id   AF-A0A2G1WIN8-F1
#
_cell.length_a   1.000
_cell.length_b   1.000
_cell.length_c   1.000
_cell.angle_alpha   90.00
_cell.angle_beta   90.00
_cell.angle_gamma   90.00
#
_symmetry.space_group_name_H-M   'P 1'
#
loop_
_entity.id
_entity.type
_entity.pdbx_description
1 polymer ?
#
loop_
_entity_poly.entity_id
_entity_poly.type
_entity_poly.pdbx_seq_one_letter_code
_entity_poly.pdbx_strand_id
1 'polypeptide(L)'
;MTRHTDDGDADEANGTDGERNDGGDPAATPGVPEAGIDEQPSIFVPDDGAVPEEGAGDDPEPDLAADRAATDGGVESATGGSDSPELDPDAYDPVDVFPGGDLDLREGADSCYKCTSCDTSCPVAEVDEEFPGPKFQGPEQWRLKRKDDHDIDESITSCSNCMRCDDACPSSVPLSQMHNEARGQFVEEQMEKLSREYIRNRILSNYRFFASIASKVPRLANAATKIPGAMKIGEKVLGIAGDREFPEFATETFREWWKARGGAQVENPDKRVAYFHGCYSNYNTPEVGKAMVRVYEHFGYEVLVPPQKCSGTPMFANGMLKDARRHAETNVENLVEAIGEGADVIASCTSCSLSLRQEYPELFDIHGIEDVSEHTYEALEYLRINEDLGGELAGTELADEQAFAYHAPCHARNQGLSRQAVETFRDVEGVTMEDVGDSCSGISGTYGWKEEKYEKSMKIGEEMFEHMEDAEGDVGMTECPTCAMQMEHGTGYEVEHPLQLLEDAVGA
;
A
#
# COMPACT_ATOMS: atom_id res chain seq x y z
N MET A 1 -29.61 -6.25 -51.57
CA MET A 1 -31.08 -6.22 -51.74
C MET A 1 -31.63 -5.26 -50.70
N THR A 2 -32.14 -4.13 -51.20
CA THR A 2 -33.25 -3.30 -50.69
C THR A 2 -33.33 -2.96 -49.19
N ARG A 3 -33.00 -1.68 -48.93
CA ARG A 3 -33.65 -0.73 -48.00
C ARG A 3 -35.16 -0.57 -48.29
N HIS A 4 -35.90 -0.16 -47.25
CA HIS A 4 -36.94 0.90 -47.18
C HIS A 4 -37.58 0.80 -45.78
N THR A 5 -37.96 1.86 -45.04
CA THR A 5 -38.54 3.19 -45.34
C THR A 5 -38.08 4.19 -44.26
N ASP A 6 -37.60 5.41 -44.57
CA ASP A 6 -38.33 6.66 -44.95
C ASP A 6 -39.18 7.22 -43.79
N ASP A 7 -39.32 8.50 -43.45
CA ASP A 7 -38.87 9.86 -43.88
C ASP A 7 -39.41 10.79 -42.74
N GLY A 8 -39.01 12.03 -42.45
CA GLY A 8 -38.19 13.07 -43.10
C GLY A 8 -37.91 14.17 -42.05
N ASP A 9 -36.80 14.91 -42.15
CA ASP A 9 -36.62 16.15 -42.94
C ASP A 9 -37.49 17.34 -42.43
N ALA A 10 -37.00 18.57 -42.25
CA ALA A 10 -35.68 19.17 -42.38
C ALA A 10 -35.75 20.65 -41.89
N ASP A 11 -34.56 21.25 -41.74
CA ASP A 11 -34.19 22.66 -41.99
C ASP A 11 -34.66 23.75 -41.00
N GLU A 12 -33.75 24.33 -40.21
CA GLU A 12 -32.72 25.35 -40.53
C GLU A 12 -33.23 26.80 -40.51
N ALA A 13 -32.45 27.64 -39.81
CA ALA A 13 -32.13 29.05 -40.06
C ALA A 13 -32.61 30.11 -39.03
N ASN A 14 -31.63 30.54 -38.21
CA ASN A 14 -31.08 31.91 -38.09
C ASN A 14 -32.01 33.14 -37.95
N GLY A 15 -31.74 33.98 -36.94
CA GLY A 15 -31.90 35.45 -37.04
C GLY A 15 -32.65 36.22 -35.93
N THR A 16 -31.86 36.80 -35.02
CA THR A 16 -31.91 38.18 -34.47
C THR A 16 -33.20 38.85 -33.90
N ASP A 17 -32.97 39.43 -32.71
CA ASP A 17 -33.48 40.70 -32.13
C ASP A 17 -34.96 40.89 -31.76
N GLY A 18 -35.17 41.21 -30.47
CA GLY A 18 -36.41 41.76 -29.95
C GLY A 18 -36.41 41.95 -28.44
N GLU A 19 -36.00 43.13 -27.98
CA GLU A 19 -36.17 43.63 -26.61
C GLU A 19 -37.61 43.49 -26.10
N ARG A 20 -37.76 43.11 -24.82
CA ARG A 20 -38.78 43.64 -23.88
C ARG A 20 -38.47 43.22 -22.43
N ASN A 21 -38.19 44.23 -21.62
CA ASN A 21 -38.23 44.20 -20.15
C ASN A 21 -39.64 43.83 -19.64
N ASP A 22 -39.72 43.07 -18.55
CA ASP A 22 -40.37 43.53 -17.31
C ASP A 22 -40.13 42.54 -16.14
N GLY A 23 -39.37 43.04 -15.15
CA GLY A 23 -39.44 42.84 -13.69
C GLY A 23 -39.80 41.49 -13.04
N GLY A 24 -38.90 41.02 -12.15
CA GLY A 24 -39.29 40.21 -10.99
C GLY A 24 -38.18 39.37 -10.33
N ASP A 25 -37.36 40.00 -9.48
CA ASP A 25 -36.59 39.49 -8.31
C ASP A 25 -35.62 38.26 -8.40
N PRO A 26 -34.59 38.20 -7.52
CA PRO A 26 -33.28 37.68 -7.89
C PRO A 26 -32.98 36.22 -7.49
N ALA A 27 -32.14 35.62 -8.34
CA ALA A 27 -31.13 34.59 -8.14
C ALA A 27 -31.19 33.71 -6.86
N ALA A 28 -31.46 32.42 -7.06
CA ALA A 28 -31.03 31.35 -6.18
C ALA A 28 -29.74 30.73 -6.73
N THR A 29 -28.60 31.07 -6.14
CA THR A 29 -27.32 30.38 -6.32
C THR A 29 -27.29 29.17 -5.37
N PRO A 30 -26.87 27.97 -5.81
CA PRO A 30 -26.61 26.85 -4.88
C PRO A 30 -25.40 27.20 -4.00
N GLY A 31 -25.61 27.26 -2.69
CA GLY A 31 -24.58 27.61 -1.71
C GLY A 31 -23.57 26.49 -1.47
N VAL A 32 -22.30 26.87 -1.43
CA VAL A 32 -21.15 26.10 -0.94
C VAL A 32 -21.20 26.04 0.60
N PRO A 33 -21.06 24.87 1.25
CA PRO A 33 -20.93 24.82 2.71
C PRO A 33 -19.52 25.26 3.15
N GLU A 34 -19.45 26.22 4.07
CA GLU A 34 -18.21 26.63 4.74
C GLU A 34 -17.74 25.53 5.73
N ALA A 35 -16.46 25.19 5.65
CA ALA A 35 -15.79 24.25 6.55
C ALA A 35 -15.61 24.85 7.95
N GLY A 36 -16.26 24.25 8.95
CA GLY A 36 -16.08 24.56 10.36
C GLY A 36 -14.97 23.71 10.97
N ILE A 37 -13.97 24.38 11.52
CA ILE A 37 -12.89 23.87 12.35
C ILE A 37 -13.44 23.61 13.76
N ASP A 38 -13.45 22.37 14.23
CA ASP A 38 -13.13 21.93 15.61
C ASP A 38 -13.65 20.50 15.85
N GLU A 39 -12.77 19.48 15.78
CA GLU A 39 -12.96 18.23 16.52
C GLU A 39 -11.61 17.75 17.04
N GLN A 40 -11.31 18.08 18.30
CA GLN A 40 -10.24 17.43 19.05
C GLN A 40 -10.71 16.06 19.57
N PRO A 41 -9.83 15.04 19.57
CA PRO A 41 -10.18 13.69 20.00
C PRO A 41 -10.44 13.62 21.51
N SER A 42 -11.58 13.03 21.88
CA SER A 42 -12.00 12.84 23.26
C SER A 42 -11.14 11.79 23.97
N ILE A 43 -10.25 12.23 24.85
CA ILE A 43 -9.57 11.41 25.86
C ILE A 43 -10.52 11.26 27.06
N PHE A 44 -10.86 10.02 27.41
CA PHE A 44 -11.62 9.70 28.61
C PHE A 44 -10.67 9.67 29.83
N VAL A 45 -10.90 10.60 30.77
CA VAL A 45 -10.24 10.63 32.09
C VAL A 45 -11.33 10.42 33.15
N PRO A 46 -11.25 9.40 34.04
CA PRO A 46 -12.16 9.26 35.15
C PRO A 46 -11.88 10.33 36.23
N ASP A 47 -12.94 10.99 36.71
CA ASP A 47 -12.87 12.05 37.72
C ASP A 47 -13.13 11.46 39.12
N ASP A 48 -12.14 11.56 40.00
CA ASP A 48 -12.21 11.20 41.42
C ASP A 48 -12.75 12.39 42.23
N GLY A 49 -13.99 12.32 42.72
CA GLY A 49 -14.64 13.47 43.36
C GLY A 49 -15.69 13.17 44.42
N ALA A 50 -15.22 13.05 45.66
CA ALA A 50 -15.85 13.11 46.98
C ALA A 50 -17.34 13.51 47.14
N VAL A 51 -18.01 12.72 47.99
CA VAL A 51 -19.31 12.97 48.65
C VAL A 51 -19.14 13.91 49.87
N PRO A 52 -20.15 14.75 50.19
CA PRO A 52 -20.40 15.15 51.58
C PRO A 52 -21.82 14.80 52.09
N GLU A 53 -21.88 14.42 53.36
CA GLU A 53 -23.05 14.00 54.14
C GLU A 53 -23.81 15.15 54.86
N GLU A 54 -24.97 14.73 55.43
CA GLU A 54 -25.79 15.29 56.52
C GLU A 54 -26.95 16.24 56.14
N GLY A 55 -28.20 16.10 56.62
CA GLY A 55 -28.82 15.14 57.55
C GLY A 55 -30.27 15.54 57.95
N ALA A 56 -30.95 14.59 58.61
CA ALA A 56 -32.08 14.68 59.57
C ALA A 56 -33.57 14.89 59.12
N GLY A 57 -34.44 13.94 59.52
CA GLY A 57 -35.68 14.27 60.26
C GLY A 57 -37.00 13.54 59.93
N ASP A 58 -37.40 12.62 60.82
CA ASP A 58 -38.76 12.21 61.28
C ASP A 58 -39.66 11.18 60.52
N ASP A 59 -39.95 10.09 61.26
CA ASP A 59 -40.90 8.95 61.16
C ASP A 59 -42.42 9.31 61.10
N PRO A 60 -43.43 8.37 61.03
CA PRO A 60 -43.40 6.89 61.05
C PRO A 60 -44.32 6.15 60.01
N GLU A 61 -44.16 4.81 59.98
CA GLU A 61 -44.97 3.73 59.36
C GLU A 61 -46.46 3.62 59.88
N PRO A 62 -47.34 2.61 59.57
CA PRO A 62 -47.16 1.33 58.87
C PRO A 62 -48.33 0.73 58.04
N ASP A 63 -48.04 -0.47 57.54
CA ASP A 63 -48.91 -1.65 57.43
C ASP A 63 -49.84 -1.80 56.21
N LEU A 64 -49.65 -2.91 55.47
CA LEU A 64 -50.62 -4.01 55.41
C LEU A 64 -50.05 -5.20 54.63
N ALA A 65 -49.83 -6.29 55.36
CA ALA A 65 -49.60 -7.64 54.85
C ALA A 65 -50.84 -8.20 54.10
N ALA A 66 -50.61 -9.05 53.09
CA ALA A 66 -51.23 -10.38 52.98
C ALA A 66 -50.84 -11.13 51.68
N ASP A 67 -50.15 -12.25 51.89
CA ASP A 67 -50.38 -13.56 51.30
C ASP A 67 -50.38 -13.76 49.77
N ARG A 68 -49.31 -14.40 49.28
CA ARG A 68 -49.35 -15.72 48.63
C ARG A 68 -47.95 -16.30 48.50
N ALA A 69 -47.65 -17.31 49.32
CA ALA A 69 -46.39 -18.07 49.28
C ALA A 69 -46.36 -19.02 48.06
N ALA A 70 -45.26 -18.93 47.33
CA ALA A 70 -44.82 -19.86 46.31
C ALA A 70 -44.26 -21.15 46.94
N THR A 71 -44.33 -22.24 46.18
CA THR A 71 -43.77 -23.54 46.56
C THR A 71 -42.24 -23.53 46.53
N ASP A 72 -41.73 -24.18 47.55
CA ASP A 72 -40.38 -24.48 47.99
C ASP A 72 -39.56 -25.35 47.03
N GLY A 73 -38.47 -24.77 46.52
CA GLY A 73 -37.32 -25.48 45.98
C GLY A 73 -36.06 -25.04 46.71
N GLY A 74 -36.02 -25.29 48.02
CA GLY A 74 -34.93 -24.88 48.90
C GLY A 74 -33.61 -25.58 48.58
N VAL A 75 -32.59 -24.78 48.27
CA VAL A 75 -31.20 -25.06 48.65
C VAL A 75 -30.74 -23.89 49.51
N GLU A 76 -30.18 -24.23 50.67
CA GLU A 76 -29.95 -23.37 51.82
C GLU A 76 -28.95 -22.24 51.49
N SER A 77 -29.38 -20.99 51.68
CA SER A 77 -28.47 -19.86 51.71
C SER A 77 -27.72 -19.86 53.04
N ALA A 78 -26.47 -20.33 53.03
CA ALA A 78 -25.54 -20.18 54.12
C ALA A 78 -25.05 -18.72 54.19
N THR A 79 -25.88 -17.80 54.67
CA THR A 79 -25.40 -16.50 55.18
C THR A 79 -24.90 -16.71 56.60
N GLY A 80 -23.66 -17.14 56.71
CA GLY A 80 -22.90 -17.17 57.95
C GLY A 80 -21.49 -16.67 57.66
N GLY A 81 -21.14 -15.51 58.21
CA GLY A 81 -19.77 -14.99 58.22
C GLY A 81 -19.45 -14.04 57.07
N SER A 82 -19.39 -12.76 57.39
CA SER A 82 -18.67 -11.76 56.60
C SER A 82 -17.17 -12.04 56.68
N ASP A 83 -16.67 -12.89 55.78
CA ASP A 83 -15.25 -13.02 55.48
C ASP A 83 -15.14 -13.13 53.96
N SER A 84 -15.36 -12.02 53.26
CA SER A 84 -14.83 -11.88 51.90
C SER A 84 -13.32 -11.82 52.06
N PRO A 85 -12.53 -12.80 51.59
CA PRO A 85 -11.10 -12.58 51.49
C PRO A 85 -10.95 -11.37 50.56
N GLU A 86 -10.27 -10.32 51.04
CA GLU A 86 -9.78 -9.26 50.18
C GLU A 86 -9.08 -9.95 49.01
N LEU A 87 -9.65 -9.82 47.82
CA LEU A 87 -9.01 -10.29 46.60
C LEU A 87 -7.79 -9.40 46.42
N ASP A 88 -6.63 -9.95 46.74
CA ASP A 88 -5.34 -9.33 46.47
C ASP A 88 -5.25 -9.08 44.95
N PRO A 89 -5.25 -7.81 44.50
CA PRO A 89 -5.16 -7.49 43.08
C PRO A 89 -3.82 -7.95 42.47
N ASP A 90 -2.82 -8.27 43.30
CA ASP A 90 -1.52 -8.82 42.89
C ASP A 90 -1.50 -10.36 42.90
N ALA A 91 -2.58 -11.03 43.33
CA ALA A 91 -2.70 -12.50 43.32
C ALA A 91 -3.19 -13.07 41.97
N TYR A 92 -3.52 -12.21 41.00
CA TYR A 92 -3.75 -12.63 39.63
C TYR A 92 -2.43 -12.64 38.88
N ASP A 93 -1.78 -13.79 38.85
CA ASP A 93 -0.67 -14.05 37.93
C ASP A 93 -1.31 -14.45 36.58
N PRO A 94 -1.32 -13.58 35.55
CA PRO A 94 -1.85 -13.94 34.25
C PRO A 94 -1.05 -15.14 33.73
N VAL A 95 -1.66 -16.31 33.80
CA VAL A 95 -1.11 -17.50 33.15
C VAL A 95 -1.30 -17.27 31.66
N ASP A 96 -0.21 -16.96 30.99
CA ASP A 96 -0.17 -16.92 29.53
C ASP A 96 -0.49 -18.34 29.02
N VAL A 97 -1.75 -18.54 28.64
CA VAL A 97 -2.26 -19.81 28.12
C VAL A 97 -1.76 -20.06 26.69
N PHE A 98 -1.11 -19.07 26.07
CA PHE A 98 -0.45 -19.17 24.79
C PHE A 98 1.04 -18.87 24.97
N PRO A 99 1.89 -19.89 25.23
CA PRO A 99 3.32 -19.65 25.40
C PRO A 99 3.86 -18.90 24.17
N GLY A 100 4.37 -17.68 24.40
CA GLY A 100 4.94 -16.82 23.37
C GLY A 100 5.91 -17.56 22.46
N GLY A 101 5.54 -17.63 21.19
CA GLY A 101 6.25 -18.29 20.11
C GLY A 101 5.32 -18.48 18.91
N ASP A 102 5.69 -17.86 17.79
CA ASP A 102 4.90 -17.60 16.58
C ASP A 102 3.73 -16.60 16.75
N LEU A 103 3.70 -15.60 15.86
CA LEU A 103 2.63 -14.61 15.74
C LEU A 103 1.29 -15.36 15.58
N ASP A 104 0.51 -15.41 16.65
CA ASP A 104 -0.79 -16.01 16.61
C ASP A 104 -1.79 -15.07 15.92
N LEU A 105 -1.86 -15.11 14.59
CA LEU A 105 -2.82 -14.32 13.80
C LEU A 105 -4.28 -14.72 14.07
N ARG A 106 -4.57 -15.72 14.91
CA ARG A 106 -5.93 -16.15 15.26
C ARG A 106 -6.72 -15.05 15.98
N GLU A 107 -6.09 -14.23 16.81
CA GLU A 107 -6.78 -13.09 17.44
C GLU A 107 -7.28 -12.09 16.39
N GLY A 108 -6.44 -11.78 15.40
CA GLY A 108 -6.82 -10.98 14.24
C GLY A 108 -7.96 -11.62 13.45
N ALA A 109 -7.94 -12.95 13.27
CA ALA A 109 -8.97 -13.65 12.51
C ALA A 109 -10.33 -13.54 13.21
N ASP A 110 -10.38 -13.69 14.53
CA ASP A 110 -11.61 -13.65 15.31
C ASP A 110 -12.28 -12.28 15.36
N SER A 111 -11.53 -11.19 15.15
CA SER A 111 -12.06 -9.83 14.95
C SER A 111 -12.92 -9.67 13.67
N CYS A 112 -12.80 -10.59 12.71
CA CYS A 112 -13.60 -10.53 11.48
C CYS A 112 -15.09 -10.87 11.73
N TYR A 113 -15.97 -9.87 11.61
CA TYR A 113 -17.43 -10.01 11.69
C TYR A 113 -18.13 -10.24 10.32
N LYS A 114 -17.35 -10.52 9.27
CA LYS A 114 -17.82 -11.00 7.94
C LYS A 114 -18.66 -10.00 7.13
N CYS A 115 -18.33 -8.71 7.16
CA CYS A 115 -19.02 -7.67 6.37
C CYS A 115 -18.77 -7.72 4.86
N THR A 116 -17.76 -8.45 4.37
CA THR A 116 -17.43 -8.58 2.93
C THR A 116 -16.82 -7.30 2.29
N SER A 117 -16.52 -6.27 3.07
CA SER A 117 -15.87 -5.03 2.58
C SER A 117 -14.56 -5.29 1.81
N CYS A 118 -13.73 -6.20 2.34
CA CYS A 118 -12.47 -6.58 1.71
C CYS A 118 -12.66 -7.30 0.37
N ASP A 119 -13.74 -8.06 0.18
CA ASP A 119 -14.00 -8.76 -1.07
C ASP A 119 -14.46 -7.76 -2.15
N THR A 120 -15.34 -6.81 -1.80
CA THR A 120 -15.78 -5.73 -2.70
C THR A 120 -14.62 -4.83 -3.14
N SER A 121 -13.63 -4.63 -2.27
CA SER A 121 -12.46 -3.79 -2.55
C SER A 121 -11.34 -4.56 -3.26
N CYS A 122 -11.50 -5.87 -3.52
CA CYS A 122 -10.47 -6.71 -4.09
C CYS A 122 -10.53 -6.72 -5.61
N PRO A 123 -9.52 -6.15 -6.31
CA PRO A 123 -9.53 -6.12 -7.77
C PRO A 123 -9.43 -7.52 -8.41
N VAL A 124 -8.81 -8.48 -7.70
CA VAL A 124 -8.73 -9.86 -8.22
C VAL A 124 -10.09 -10.53 -8.16
N ALA A 125 -10.85 -10.37 -7.07
CA ALA A 125 -12.17 -10.99 -6.93
C ALA A 125 -13.19 -10.43 -7.93
N GLU A 126 -12.99 -9.19 -8.38
CA GLU A 126 -13.81 -8.55 -9.39
C GLU A 126 -13.67 -9.20 -10.79
N VAL A 127 -12.46 -9.65 -11.15
CA VAL A 127 -12.17 -10.19 -12.49
C VAL A 127 -11.99 -11.71 -12.54
N ASP A 128 -11.90 -12.38 -11.39
CA ASP A 128 -11.60 -13.81 -11.27
C ASP A 128 -12.66 -14.53 -10.44
N GLU A 129 -13.66 -15.11 -11.10
CA GLU A 129 -14.74 -15.87 -10.44
C GLU A 129 -14.25 -17.09 -9.65
N GLU A 130 -13.05 -17.61 -9.98
CA GLU A 130 -12.43 -18.74 -9.27
C GLU A 130 -11.72 -18.28 -7.99
N PHE A 131 -11.50 -16.98 -7.81
CA PHE A 131 -10.88 -16.42 -6.62
C PHE A 131 -11.95 -16.16 -5.54
N PRO A 132 -11.93 -16.90 -4.41
CA PRO A 132 -12.97 -16.80 -3.39
C PRO A 132 -12.91 -15.50 -2.56
N GLY A 133 -11.92 -14.65 -2.80
CA GLY A 133 -11.77 -13.36 -2.13
C GLY A 133 -10.90 -13.40 -0.88
N PRO A 134 -10.41 -12.22 -0.43
CA PRO A 134 -9.55 -12.10 0.73
C PRO A 134 -10.22 -12.52 2.04
N LYS A 135 -11.54 -12.42 2.18
CA LYS A 135 -12.24 -12.90 3.39
C LYS A 135 -12.05 -14.40 3.59
N PHE A 136 -12.21 -15.18 2.51
CA PHE A 136 -12.03 -16.63 2.56
C PHE A 136 -10.58 -16.98 2.88
N GLN A 137 -9.65 -16.38 2.12
CA GLN A 137 -8.23 -16.73 2.20
C GLN A 137 -7.53 -16.28 3.48
N GLY A 138 -7.98 -15.17 4.08
CA GLY A 138 -7.54 -14.72 5.38
C GLY A 138 -8.38 -15.33 6.50
N PRO A 139 -9.27 -14.56 7.14
CA PRO A 139 -9.84 -14.92 8.43
C PRO A 139 -10.70 -16.19 8.45
N GLU A 140 -11.29 -16.65 7.33
CA GLU A 140 -12.07 -17.89 7.32
C GLU A 140 -11.17 -19.14 7.24
N GLN A 141 -10.23 -19.15 6.31
CA GLN A 141 -9.23 -20.21 6.18
C GLN A 141 -8.37 -20.34 7.44
N TRP A 142 -7.97 -19.23 8.06
CA TRP A 142 -7.23 -19.25 9.33
C TRP A 142 -8.03 -19.90 10.47
N ARG A 143 -9.36 -19.76 10.47
CA ARG A 143 -10.23 -20.48 11.43
C ARG A 143 -10.37 -21.96 11.10
N LEU A 144 -10.43 -22.33 9.81
CA LEU A 144 -10.46 -23.72 9.37
C LEU A 144 -9.17 -24.46 9.73
N LYS A 145 -8.01 -23.80 9.59
CA LYS A 145 -6.70 -24.36 9.93
C LYS A 145 -6.45 -24.50 11.44
N ARG A 146 -7.34 -24.01 12.32
CA ARG A 146 -7.12 -23.94 13.77
C ARG A 146 -6.73 -25.27 14.44
N LYS A 147 -7.08 -26.42 13.85
CA LYS A 147 -6.78 -27.75 14.39
C LYS A 147 -5.72 -28.51 13.59
N ASP A 148 -5.01 -27.83 12.68
CA ASP A 148 -4.05 -28.43 11.73
C ASP A 148 -4.63 -29.63 10.95
N ASP A 149 -5.95 -29.63 10.73
CA ASP A 149 -6.69 -30.70 10.06
C ASP A 149 -7.14 -30.33 8.64
N HIS A 150 -6.81 -29.12 8.19
CA HIS A 150 -7.13 -28.61 6.85
C HIS A 150 -5.88 -27.99 6.22
N ASP A 151 -5.62 -28.40 4.97
CA ASP A 151 -4.60 -27.79 4.13
C ASP A 151 -5.03 -26.40 3.67
N ILE A 152 -4.04 -25.57 3.34
CA ILE A 152 -4.25 -24.24 2.73
C ILE A 152 -4.74 -24.43 1.29
N ASP A 153 -5.86 -23.80 0.98
CA ASP A 153 -6.49 -23.82 -0.33
C ASP A 153 -5.59 -23.17 -1.40
N GLU A 154 -5.49 -23.83 -2.55
CA GLU A 154 -4.62 -23.42 -3.67
C GLU A 154 -4.94 -22.02 -4.19
N SER A 155 -6.17 -21.52 -3.98
CA SER A 155 -6.54 -20.17 -4.36
C SER A 155 -5.62 -19.11 -3.77
N ILE A 156 -4.88 -19.37 -2.67
CA ILE A 156 -3.93 -18.44 -2.05
C ILE A 156 -2.87 -17.89 -3.04
N THR A 157 -2.60 -18.64 -4.11
CA THR A 157 -1.70 -18.28 -5.21
C THR A 157 -2.28 -17.21 -6.15
N SER A 158 -3.59 -16.98 -6.10
CA SER A 158 -4.31 -16.01 -6.94
C SER A 158 -4.33 -14.59 -6.35
N CYS A 159 -4.10 -14.40 -5.06
CA CYS A 159 -4.05 -13.06 -4.48
C CYS A 159 -2.84 -12.26 -5.04
N SER A 160 -3.07 -11.00 -5.42
CA SER A 160 -2.05 -10.14 -6.05
C SER A 160 -1.09 -9.46 -5.07
N ASN A 161 -1.34 -9.55 -3.75
CA ASN A 161 -0.61 -8.84 -2.70
C ASN A 161 -0.71 -7.30 -2.79
N CYS A 162 -1.82 -6.76 -3.29
CA CYS A 162 -2.03 -5.31 -3.36
C CYS A 162 -2.45 -4.65 -2.03
N MET A 163 -2.77 -5.46 -1.01
CA MET A 163 -3.13 -5.04 0.35
C MET A 163 -4.38 -4.15 0.52
N ARG A 164 -5.17 -3.90 -0.53
CA ARG A 164 -6.41 -3.12 -0.41
C ARG A 164 -7.42 -3.70 0.58
N CYS A 165 -7.33 -5.00 0.88
CA CYS A 165 -8.20 -5.63 1.86
C CYS A 165 -7.96 -5.14 3.30
N ASP A 166 -6.75 -4.68 3.62
CA ASP A 166 -6.39 -4.22 4.96
C ASP A 166 -7.00 -2.84 5.21
N ASP A 167 -6.78 -1.89 4.29
CA ASP A 167 -7.40 -0.56 4.30
C ASP A 167 -8.94 -0.62 4.28
N ALA A 168 -9.52 -1.54 3.49
CA ALA A 168 -10.96 -1.72 3.42
C ALA A 168 -11.58 -2.39 4.67
N CYS A 169 -10.78 -2.88 5.62
CA CYS A 169 -11.28 -3.65 6.75
C CYS A 169 -11.69 -2.75 7.94
N PRO A 170 -12.99 -2.60 8.25
CA PRO A 170 -13.44 -1.76 9.37
C PRO A 170 -13.09 -2.30 10.76
N SER A 171 -12.59 -3.54 10.84
CA SER A 171 -12.12 -4.16 12.08
C SER A 171 -10.60 -4.31 12.16
N SER A 172 -9.86 -3.76 11.19
CA SER A 172 -8.40 -3.83 11.14
C SER A 172 -7.89 -5.27 11.28
N VAL A 173 -8.60 -6.22 10.66
CA VAL A 173 -8.13 -7.60 10.53
C VAL A 173 -6.89 -7.55 9.63
N PRO A 174 -5.75 -8.13 10.01
CA PRO A 174 -4.53 -8.06 9.22
C PRO A 174 -4.59 -9.08 8.07
N LEU A 175 -5.43 -8.82 7.08
CA LEU A 175 -5.70 -9.77 6.01
C LEU A 175 -4.41 -10.04 5.22
N SER A 176 -3.62 -9.04 4.85
CA SER A 176 -2.43 -9.28 4.03
C SER A 176 -1.35 -10.06 4.75
N GLN A 177 -1.15 -9.83 6.05
CA GLN A 177 -0.25 -10.63 6.89
C GLN A 177 -0.71 -12.10 6.92
N MET A 178 -2.01 -12.33 7.19
CA MET A 178 -2.61 -13.68 7.15
C MET A 178 -2.40 -14.36 5.80
N HIS A 179 -2.57 -13.62 4.69
CA HIS A 179 -2.38 -14.18 3.36
C HIS A 179 -0.92 -14.52 3.09
N ASN A 180 0.01 -13.64 3.44
CA ASN A 180 1.43 -13.85 3.16
C ASN A 180 2.00 -15.00 3.98
N GLU A 181 1.58 -15.14 5.24
CA GLU A 181 1.95 -16.27 6.09
C GLU A 181 1.35 -17.58 5.55
N ALA A 182 0.05 -17.61 5.25
CA ALA A 182 -0.59 -18.78 4.65
C ALA A 182 0.03 -19.15 3.29
N ARG A 183 0.35 -18.15 2.45
CA ARG A 183 1.03 -18.38 1.17
C ARG A 183 2.44 -18.93 1.39
N GLY A 184 3.17 -18.43 2.38
CA GLY A 184 4.48 -18.95 2.76
C GLY A 184 4.43 -20.43 3.12
N GLN A 185 3.48 -20.80 3.99
CA GLN A 185 3.23 -22.18 4.39
C GLN A 185 2.82 -23.06 3.21
N PHE A 186 1.90 -22.60 2.36
CA PHE A 186 1.50 -23.32 1.14
C PHE A 186 2.70 -23.57 0.22
N VAL A 187 3.50 -22.54 -0.05
CA VAL A 187 4.69 -22.66 -0.88
C VAL A 187 5.72 -23.57 -0.24
N GLU A 188 5.86 -23.55 1.10
CA GLU A 188 6.80 -24.38 1.84
C GLU A 188 6.41 -25.87 1.83
N GLU A 189 5.16 -26.16 2.16
CA GLU A 189 4.70 -27.50 2.55
C GLU A 189 3.96 -28.23 1.42
N GLN A 190 3.24 -27.50 0.57
CA GLN A 190 2.32 -28.08 -0.41
C GLN A 190 2.79 -27.93 -1.87
N MET A 191 3.53 -26.86 -2.19
CA MET A 191 4.03 -26.63 -3.55
C MET A 191 5.26 -27.49 -3.87
N GLU A 192 5.20 -28.23 -4.99
CA GLU A 192 6.34 -29.00 -5.47
C GLU A 192 7.53 -28.10 -5.89
N LYS A 193 8.68 -28.30 -5.24
CA LYS A 193 9.89 -27.45 -5.43
C LYS A 193 10.54 -27.52 -6.82
N LEU A 194 10.17 -28.53 -7.62
CA LEU A 194 10.65 -28.72 -8.98
C LEU A 194 9.57 -28.41 -10.03
N SER A 195 8.39 -27.94 -9.61
CA SER A 195 7.36 -27.52 -10.53
C SER A 195 7.79 -26.30 -11.34
N ARG A 196 7.21 -26.16 -12.54
CA ARG A 196 7.38 -24.98 -13.40
C ARG A 196 7.03 -23.70 -12.65
N GLU A 197 5.93 -23.73 -11.90
CA GLU A 197 5.45 -22.60 -11.10
C GLU A 197 6.45 -22.19 -10.02
N TYR A 198 6.91 -23.12 -9.17
CA TYR A 198 7.85 -22.79 -8.11
C TYR A 198 9.14 -22.17 -8.67
N ILE A 199 9.68 -22.77 -9.73
CA ILE A 199 10.91 -22.27 -10.38
C ILE A 199 10.68 -20.88 -10.98
N ARG A 200 9.57 -20.67 -11.70
CA ARG A 200 9.20 -19.35 -12.24
C ARG A 200 9.06 -18.32 -11.14
N ASN A 201 8.27 -18.61 -10.11
CA ASN A 201 7.99 -17.70 -9.00
C ASN A 201 9.30 -17.34 -8.29
N ARG A 202 10.21 -18.31 -8.10
CA ARG A 202 11.54 -18.06 -7.51
C ARG A 202 12.41 -17.17 -8.40
N ILE A 203 12.37 -17.35 -9.72
CA ILE A 203 13.10 -16.49 -10.67
C ILE A 203 12.58 -15.05 -10.63
N LEU A 204 11.27 -14.86 -10.78
CA LEU A 204 10.63 -13.54 -10.79
C LEU A 204 10.81 -12.80 -9.46
N SER A 205 10.65 -13.50 -8.33
CA SER A 205 10.81 -12.91 -7.00
C SER A 205 12.26 -12.55 -6.64
N ASN A 206 13.24 -13.19 -7.27
CA ASN A 206 14.66 -12.90 -7.08
C ASN A 206 15.24 -12.02 -8.21
N TYR A 207 14.44 -11.09 -8.76
CA TYR A 207 14.83 -10.18 -9.85
C TYR A 207 16.24 -9.57 -9.70
N ARG A 208 16.56 -9.05 -8.50
CA ARG A 208 17.86 -8.41 -8.19
C ARG A 208 19.06 -9.28 -8.60
N PHE A 209 18.97 -10.59 -8.40
CA PHE A 209 20.06 -11.50 -8.74
C PHE A 209 20.32 -11.50 -10.25
N PHE A 210 19.27 -11.67 -11.05
CA PHE A 210 19.37 -11.67 -12.51
C PHE A 210 19.72 -10.29 -13.06
N ALA A 211 19.12 -9.23 -12.51
CA ALA A 211 19.43 -7.84 -12.85
C ALA A 211 20.91 -7.52 -12.63
N SER A 212 21.52 -7.98 -11.52
CA SER A 212 22.95 -7.78 -11.25
C SER A 212 23.90 -8.46 -12.25
N ILE A 213 23.42 -9.47 -12.96
CA ILE A 213 24.17 -10.17 -14.00
C ILE A 213 23.93 -9.46 -15.34
N ALA A 214 22.67 -9.17 -15.67
CA ALA A 214 22.27 -8.52 -16.91
C ALA A 214 22.86 -7.10 -17.02
N SER A 215 22.91 -6.34 -15.93
CA SER A 215 23.45 -4.98 -15.89
C SER A 215 24.95 -4.89 -16.16
N LYS A 216 25.70 -6.01 -16.16
CA LYS A 216 27.11 -6.02 -16.56
C LYS A 216 27.28 -5.96 -18.08
N VAL A 217 26.25 -6.34 -18.83
CA VAL A 217 26.21 -6.33 -20.30
C VAL A 217 24.84 -5.82 -20.79
N PRO A 218 24.41 -4.62 -20.36
CA PRO A 218 23.02 -4.17 -20.49
C PRO A 218 22.58 -4.09 -21.97
N ARG A 219 23.47 -3.65 -22.86
CA ARG A 219 23.20 -3.62 -24.32
C ARG A 219 22.88 -5.00 -24.89
N LEU A 220 23.56 -6.05 -24.42
CA LEU A 220 23.29 -7.42 -24.87
C LEU A 220 22.01 -7.96 -24.23
N ALA A 221 21.79 -7.67 -22.95
CA ALA A 221 20.56 -8.06 -22.26
C ALA A 221 19.33 -7.44 -22.93
N ASN A 222 19.34 -6.14 -23.21
CA ASN A 222 18.25 -5.43 -23.89
C ASN A 222 18.10 -5.86 -25.35
N ALA A 223 19.19 -6.25 -26.04
CA ALA A 223 19.09 -6.81 -27.38
C ALA A 223 18.47 -8.22 -27.38
N ALA A 224 18.69 -9.00 -26.31
CA ALA A 224 18.15 -10.36 -26.20
C ALA A 224 16.63 -10.38 -26.05
N THR A 225 16.04 -9.40 -25.35
CA THR A 225 14.58 -9.27 -25.21
C THR A 225 13.90 -8.93 -26.54
N LYS A 226 14.61 -8.26 -27.45
CA LYS A 226 14.14 -7.88 -28.79
C LYS A 226 14.24 -9.00 -29.84
N ILE A 227 14.74 -10.19 -29.47
CA ILE A 227 14.86 -11.33 -30.39
C ILE A 227 13.45 -11.89 -30.70
N PRO A 228 13.04 -11.97 -31.97
CA PRO A 228 11.74 -12.53 -32.33
C PRO A 228 11.54 -13.95 -31.78
N GLY A 229 10.50 -14.13 -30.98
CA GLY A 229 10.13 -15.42 -30.39
C GLY A 229 10.81 -15.76 -29.06
N ALA A 230 11.73 -14.94 -28.54
CA ALA A 230 12.34 -15.15 -27.22
C ALA A 230 11.27 -15.17 -26.10
N MET A 231 10.33 -14.22 -26.16
CA MET A 231 9.21 -14.13 -25.22
C MET A 231 8.33 -15.39 -25.23
N LYS A 232 7.98 -15.90 -26.41
CA LYS A 232 7.19 -17.13 -26.56
C LYS A 232 7.91 -18.38 -26.03
N ILE A 233 9.24 -18.39 -26.07
CA ILE A 233 10.03 -19.46 -25.44
C ILE A 233 9.98 -19.32 -23.92
N GLY A 234 10.15 -18.10 -23.40
CA GLY A 234 10.02 -17.79 -21.98
C GLY A 234 8.65 -18.19 -21.42
N GLU A 235 7.59 -17.88 -22.15
CA GLU A 235 6.23 -18.33 -21.87
C GLU A 235 6.18 -19.85 -21.84
N LYS A 236 6.48 -20.55 -22.91
CA LYS A 236 6.36 -22.02 -22.95
C LYS A 236 7.20 -22.76 -21.90
N VAL A 237 8.38 -22.25 -21.56
CA VAL A 237 9.31 -22.91 -20.63
C VAL A 237 9.01 -22.54 -19.19
N LEU A 238 8.81 -21.25 -18.89
CA LEU A 238 8.71 -20.74 -17.52
C LEU A 238 7.31 -20.28 -17.16
N GLY A 239 6.43 -20.00 -18.13
CA GLY A 239 5.09 -19.47 -17.87
C GLY A 239 5.11 -17.99 -17.54
N ILE A 240 6.05 -17.27 -18.16
CA ILE A 240 6.14 -15.81 -18.14
C ILE A 240 5.40 -15.30 -19.38
N ALA A 241 4.37 -14.48 -19.19
CA ALA A 241 3.50 -14.00 -20.27
C ALA A 241 4.33 -13.42 -21.43
N GLY A 242 4.17 -13.98 -22.62
CA GLY A 242 4.96 -13.64 -23.80
C GLY A 242 4.58 -12.30 -24.41
N ASP A 243 3.39 -11.79 -24.09
CA ASP A 243 2.89 -10.48 -24.49
C ASP A 243 3.45 -9.34 -23.62
N ARG A 244 4.23 -9.63 -22.56
CA ARG A 244 4.85 -8.61 -21.71
C ARG A 244 6.10 -8.01 -22.32
N GLU A 245 6.27 -6.71 -22.15
CA GLU A 245 7.51 -6.02 -22.50
C GLU A 245 8.48 -6.01 -21.32
N PHE A 246 9.71 -6.49 -21.54
CA PHE A 246 10.74 -6.45 -20.50
C PHE A 246 11.30 -5.04 -20.34
N PRO A 247 11.36 -4.50 -19.12
CA PRO A 247 11.94 -3.20 -18.88
C PRO A 247 13.42 -3.22 -19.26
N GLU A 248 13.88 -2.15 -19.90
CA GLU A 248 15.26 -2.05 -20.33
C GLU A 248 16.20 -1.90 -19.11
N PHE A 249 17.36 -2.56 -19.17
CA PHE A 249 18.43 -2.32 -18.21
C PHE A 249 19.19 -1.05 -18.58
N ALA A 250 19.42 -0.20 -17.60
CA ALA A 250 20.23 1.00 -17.76
C ALA A 250 21.68 0.66 -18.11
N THR A 251 22.33 1.54 -18.87
CA THR A 251 23.76 1.38 -19.22
C THR A 251 24.71 1.68 -18.07
N GLU A 252 24.25 2.44 -17.09
CA GLU A 252 24.93 2.75 -15.83
C GLU A 252 23.93 2.55 -14.70
N THR A 253 24.27 1.73 -13.71
CA THR A 253 23.41 1.55 -12.53
C THR A 253 23.51 2.75 -11.59
N PHE A 254 22.47 2.99 -10.78
CA PHE A 254 22.51 4.04 -9.76
C PHE A 254 23.74 3.92 -8.85
N ARG A 255 24.08 2.70 -8.39
CA ARG A 255 25.26 2.49 -7.53
C ARG A 255 26.59 2.76 -8.23
N GLU A 256 26.69 2.52 -9.54
CA GLU A 256 27.87 2.89 -10.32
C GLU A 256 28.00 4.41 -10.42
N TRP A 257 26.90 5.09 -10.73
CA TRP A 257 26.83 6.55 -10.74
C TRP A 257 27.19 7.16 -9.38
N TRP A 258 26.60 6.67 -8.29
CA TRP A 258 26.85 7.14 -6.92
C TRP A 258 28.33 7.01 -6.54
N LYS A 259 28.94 5.87 -6.88
CA LYS A 259 30.37 5.64 -6.65
C LYS A 259 31.25 6.56 -7.50
N ALA A 260 30.87 6.82 -8.74
CA ALA A 260 31.61 7.71 -9.64
C ALA A 260 31.52 9.17 -9.20
N ARG A 261 30.36 9.60 -8.67
CA ARG A 261 30.14 10.92 -8.06
C ARG A 261 31.00 11.15 -6.82
N GLY A 262 31.30 10.08 -6.07
CA GLY A 262 32.13 10.13 -4.87
C GLY A 262 31.34 10.18 -3.55
N GLY A 263 30.03 9.93 -3.59
CA GLY A 263 29.15 10.01 -2.42
C GLY A 263 28.36 11.31 -2.34
N ALA A 264 27.85 11.60 -1.14
CA ALA A 264 27.09 12.83 -0.85
C ALA A 264 27.93 14.08 -1.14
N GLN A 265 27.29 15.12 -1.64
CA GLN A 265 27.89 16.45 -1.85
C GLN A 265 27.52 17.44 -0.75
N VAL A 266 26.62 17.04 0.16
CA VAL A 266 26.24 17.78 1.36
C VAL A 266 26.70 17.00 2.58
N GLU A 267 27.32 17.70 3.53
CA GLU A 267 27.66 17.19 4.85
C GLU A 267 26.80 17.94 5.88
N ASN A 268 25.86 17.23 6.51
CA ASN A 268 24.94 17.82 7.46
C ASN A 268 24.49 16.77 8.48
N PRO A 269 25.18 16.65 9.63
CA PRO A 269 24.87 15.60 10.61
C PRO A 269 23.48 15.74 11.25
N ASP A 270 22.86 16.92 11.17
CA ASP A 270 21.53 17.17 11.70
C ASP A 270 20.40 16.83 10.70
N LYS A 271 20.75 16.59 9.42
CA LYS A 271 19.81 16.21 8.35
C LYS A 271 20.39 15.05 7.55
N ARG A 272 20.31 13.83 8.09
CA ARG A 272 20.82 12.62 7.45
C ARG A 272 19.69 11.71 6.98
N VAL A 273 19.87 11.12 5.80
CA VAL A 273 18.93 10.11 5.28
C VAL A 273 19.67 8.92 4.69
N ALA A 274 19.15 7.72 4.91
CA ALA A 274 19.63 6.48 4.32
C ALA A 274 18.73 6.07 3.14
N TYR A 275 19.27 6.16 1.93
CA TYR A 275 18.50 5.83 0.73
C TYR A 275 18.39 4.32 0.49
N PHE A 276 17.18 3.79 0.67
CA PHE A 276 16.79 2.48 0.18
C PHE A 276 16.34 2.57 -1.29
N HIS A 277 17.31 2.51 -2.21
CA HIS A 277 17.08 2.66 -3.64
C HIS A 277 16.33 1.48 -4.30
N GLY A 278 16.25 0.32 -3.63
CA GLY A 278 15.56 -0.84 -4.17
C GLY A 278 16.19 -1.41 -5.45
N CYS A 279 15.46 -2.25 -6.18
CA CYS A 279 16.02 -2.91 -7.37
C CYS A 279 15.87 -2.08 -8.64
N TYR A 280 14.71 -1.47 -8.85
CA TYR A 280 14.35 -0.87 -10.12
C TYR A 280 15.11 0.44 -10.38
N SER A 281 15.13 1.35 -9.41
CA SER A 281 15.95 2.57 -9.49
C SER A 281 17.44 2.26 -9.60
N ASN A 282 17.90 1.06 -9.24
CA ASN A 282 19.30 0.71 -9.46
C ASN A 282 19.60 0.20 -10.87
N TYR A 283 18.73 -0.64 -11.44
CA TYR A 283 19.05 -1.39 -12.66
C TYR A 283 18.29 -0.93 -13.91
N ASN A 284 17.16 -0.24 -13.76
CA ASN A 284 16.26 0.13 -14.85
C ASN A 284 16.13 1.64 -14.97
N THR A 285 15.75 2.32 -13.89
CA THR A 285 15.51 3.78 -13.87
C THR A 285 16.44 4.50 -12.88
N PRO A 286 17.77 4.50 -13.13
CA PRO A 286 18.73 5.22 -12.29
C PRO A 286 18.43 6.71 -12.16
N GLU A 287 17.74 7.32 -13.13
CA GLU A 287 17.33 8.72 -13.06
C GLU A 287 16.43 9.01 -11.85
N VAL A 288 15.54 8.10 -11.45
CA VAL A 288 14.74 8.26 -10.21
C VAL A 288 15.63 8.33 -8.97
N GLY A 289 16.64 7.46 -8.89
CA GLY A 289 17.58 7.46 -7.77
C GLY A 289 18.49 8.68 -7.75
N LYS A 290 18.88 9.18 -8.93
CA LYS A 290 19.67 10.40 -9.08
C LYS A 290 18.85 11.64 -8.70
N ALA A 291 17.58 11.70 -9.13
CA ALA A 291 16.63 12.75 -8.77
C ALA A 291 16.44 12.81 -7.25
N MET A 292 16.20 11.65 -6.61
CA MET A 292 16.11 11.55 -5.15
C MET A 292 17.34 12.21 -4.49
N VAL A 293 18.56 11.79 -4.88
CA VAL A 293 19.79 12.35 -4.31
C VAL A 293 19.88 13.86 -4.49
N ARG A 294 19.63 14.37 -5.70
CA ARG A 294 19.77 15.81 -5.99
C ARG A 294 18.74 16.65 -5.24
N VAL A 295 17.48 16.21 -5.21
CA VAL A 295 16.42 16.87 -4.43
C VAL A 295 16.76 16.91 -2.95
N TYR A 296 17.18 15.79 -2.36
CA TYR A 296 17.52 15.77 -0.94
C TYR A 296 18.77 16.62 -0.62
N GLU A 297 19.78 16.61 -1.49
CA GLU A 297 20.94 17.49 -1.36
C GLU A 297 20.54 18.98 -1.50
N HIS A 298 19.57 19.33 -2.35
CA HIS A 298 19.01 20.68 -2.45
C HIS A 298 18.41 21.15 -1.13
N PHE A 299 17.63 20.30 -0.46
CA PHE A 299 17.10 20.57 0.89
C PHE A 299 18.16 20.44 2.00
N GLY A 300 19.42 20.21 1.66
CA GLY A 300 20.54 20.19 2.61
C GLY A 300 20.66 18.91 3.42
N TYR A 301 20.12 17.79 2.92
CA TYR A 301 20.30 16.47 3.51
C TYR A 301 21.63 15.83 3.08
N GLU A 302 22.33 15.23 4.03
CA GLU A 302 23.43 14.31 3.79
C GLU A 302 22.85 12.92 3.46
N VAL A 303 23.04 12.47 2.22
CA VAL A 303 22.50 11.20 1.74
C VAL A 303 23.49 10.05 1.92
N LEU A 304 23.11 9.05 2.69
CA LEU A 304 23.81 7.78 2.85
C LEU A 304 23.20 6.73 1.89
N VAL A 305 24.04 5.90 1.29
CA VAL A 305 23.60 4.78 0.43
C VAL A 305 24.15 3.46 0.99
N PRO A 306 23.50 2.90 2.02
CA PRO A 306 24.00 1.70 2.68
C PRO A 306 23.95 0.46 1.75
N PRO A 307 24.75 -0.58 2.05
CA PRO A 307 24.57 -1.89 1.43
C PRO A 307 23.16 -2.43 1.66
N GLN A 308 22.52 -2.90 0.59
CA GLN A 308 21.12 -3.36 0.66
C GLN A 308 20.82 -4.46 -0.38
N LYS A 309 19.75 -5.22 -0.10
CA LYS A 309 19.16 -6.27 -0.93
C LYS A 309 17.80 -5.81 -1.47
N CYS A 310 17.02 -6.74 -2.04
CA CYS A 310 15.64 -6.45 -2.41
C CYS A 310 14.82 -6.18 -1.14
N SER A 311 13.78 -5.35 -1.21
CA SER A 311 12.82 -5.18 -0.12
C SER A 311 12.16 -6.50 0.26
N GLY A 312 11.96 -7.41 -0.68
CA GLY A 312 11.29 -8.69 -0.43
C GLY A 312 9.82 -8.69 -0.87
N THR A 313 9.25 -7.54 -1.27
CA THR A 313 7.89 -7.44 -1.81
C THR A 313 7.54 -8.52 -2.85
N PRO A 314 8.35 -8.78 -3.90
CA PRO A 314 8.00 -9.82 -4.87
C PRO A 314 8.18 -11.24 -4.29
N MET A 315 8.90 -11.42 -3.20
CA MET A 315 9.02 -12.68 -2.47
C MET A 315 7.79 -12.93 -1.59
N PHE A 316 7.29 -11.92 -0.88
CA PHE A 316 6.02 -11.99 -0.14
C PHE A 316 4.85 -12.37 -1.07
N ALA A 317 4.74 -11.66 -2.20
CA ALA A 317 3.74 -11.92 -3.23
C ALA A 317 3.79 -13.35 -3.83
N ASN A 318 4.89 -14.07 -3.66
CA ASN A 318 5.08 -15.44 -4.16
C ASN A 318 5.31 -16.48 -3.06
N GLY A 319 5.12 -16.14 -1.77
CA GLY A 319 5.32 -17.06 -0.65
C GLY A 319 6.76 -17.50 -0.43
N MET A 320 7.75 -16.77 -0.96
CA MET A 320 9.18 -17.08 -0.85
C MET A 320 9.76 -16.49 0.45
N LEU A 321 9.10 -16.73 1.59
CA LEU A 321 9.40 -16.07 2.87
C LEU A 321 10.83 -16.32 3.37
N LYS A 322 11.41 -17.51 3.10
CA LYS A 322 12.81 -17.79 3.42
C LYS A 322 13.81 -16.97 2.61
N ASP A 323 13.48 -16.64 1.37
CA ASP A 323 14.32 -15.73 0.58
C ASP A 323 14.16 -14.30 1.08
N ALA A 324 12.93 -13.89 1.40
CA ALA A 324 12.62 -12.58 1.95
C ALA A 324 13.33 -12.34 3.29
N ARG A 325 13.28 -13.28 4.24
CA ARG A 325 13.96 -13.19 5.55
C ARG A 325 15.46 -12.93 5.39
N ARG A 326 16.14 -13.68 4.51
CA ARG A 326 17.58 -13.50 4.26
C ARG A 326 17.93 -12.12 3.69
N HIS A 327 17.02 -11.52 2.91
CA HIS A 327 17.20 -10.16 2.43
C HIS A 327 16.89 -9.13 3.53
N ALA A 328 15.83 -9.35 4.30
CA ALA A 328 15.45 -8.52 5.44
C ALA A 328 16.58 -8.46 6.49
N GLU A 329 17.20 -9.60 6.84
CA GLU A 329 18.35 -9.65 7.77
C GLU A 329 19.49 -8.73 7.33
N THR A 330 19.86 -8.77 6.03
CA THR A 330 20.89 -7.87 5.50
C THR A 330 20.43 -6.41 5.52
N ASN A 331 19.18 -6.14 5.14
CA ASN A 331 18.67 -4.78 5.08
C ASN A 331 18.61 -4.17 6.48
N VAL A 332 18.01 -4.87 7.45
CA VAL A 332 17.88 -4.41 8.83
C VAL A 332 19.26 -4.16 9.45
N GLU A 333 20.21 -5.08 9.29
CA GLU A 333 21.59 -4.90 9.79
C GLU A 333 22.22 -3.57 9.32
N ASN A 334 22.09 -3.25 8.03
CA ASN A 334 22.73 -2.06 7.45
C ASN A 334 21.92 -0.77 7.69
N LEU A 335 20.59 -0.87 7.80
CA LEU A 335 19.72 0.27 8.04
C LEU A 335 19.75 0.71 9.50
N VAL A 336 19.80 -0.24 10.46
CA VAL A 336 19.98 0.06 11.89
C VAL A 336 21.31 0.78 12.14
N GLU A 337 22.38 0.39 11.43
CA GLU A 337 23.65 1.11 11.50
C GLU A 337 23.49 2.58 11.08
N ALA A 338 22.78 2.84 9.97
CA ALA A 338 22.52 4.21 9.50
C ALA A 338 21.60 5.01 10.44
N ILE A 339 20.58 4.37 11.02
CA ILE A 339 19.70 4.97 12.03
C ILE A 339 20.50 5.35 13.28
N GLY A 340 21.44 4.50 13.70
CA GLY A 340 22.37 4.80 14.79
C GLY A 340 23.29 5.99 14.52
N GLU A 341 23.47 6.37 13.25
CA GLU A 341 24.18 7.58 12.82
C GLU A 341 23.28 8.82 12.67
N GLY A 342 22.01 8.71 13.08
CA GLY A 342 21.02 9.80 13.05
C GLY A 342 20.27 9.93 11.72
N ALA A 343 20.26 8.90 10.87
CA ALA A 343 19.58 8.94 9.59
C ALA A 343 18.18 8.31 9.64
N ASP A 344 17.19 8.95 9.00
CA ASP A 344 15.93 8.28 8.64
C ASP A 344 16.09 7.49 7.33
N VAL A 345 15.35 6.41 7.18
CA VAL A 345 15.38 5.57 5.97
C VAL A 345 14.36 6.07 4.97
N ILE A 346 14.80 6.32 3.73
CA ILE A 346 13.94 6.83 2.66
C ILE A 346 13.90 5.85 1.50
N ALA A 347 12.71 5.56 0.97
CA ALA A 347 12.56 4.80 -0.26
C ALA A 347 11.80 5.59 -1.34
N SER A 348 12.32 5.59 -2.56
CA SER A 348 11.66 6.17 -3.75
C SER A 348 10.68 5.19 -4.43
N CYS A 349 10.19 4.22 -3.68
CA CYS A 349 9.30 3.18 -4.20
C CYS A 349 8.37 2.81 -3.07
N THR A 350 7.09 3.06 -3.28
CA THR A 350 6.03 2.85 -2.27
C THR A 350 5.92 1.40 -1.83
N SER A 351 6.27 0.44 -2.70
CA SER A 351 6.37 -0.96 -2.30
C SER A 351 7.57 -1.27 -1.40
N CYS A 352 8.69 -0.57 -1.59
CA CYS A 352 9.87 -0.76 -0.75
C CYS A 352 9.65 -0.13 0.63
N SER A 353 9.12 1.09 0.70
CA SER A 353 8.78 1.73 1.98
C SER A 353 7.77 0.89 2.77
N LEU A 354 6.69 0.41 2.12
CA LEU A 354 5.69 -0.45 2.76
C LEU A 354 6.29 -1.75 3.30
N SER A 355 7.15 -2.43 2.52
CA SER A 355 7.75 -3.68 3.00
C SER A 355 8.59 -3.46 4.25
N LEU A 356 9.43 -2.42 4.27
CA LEU A 356 10.30 -2.11 5.41
C LEU A 356 9.50 -1.65 6.63
N ARG A 357 8.47 -0.83 6.41
CA ARG A 357 7.62 -0.24 7.46
C ARG A 357 6.66 -1.24 8.07
N GLN A 358 6.04 -2.09 7.26
CA GLN A 358 4.90 -2.92 7.66
C GLN A 358 5.15 -4.42 7.49
N GLU A 359 5.47 -4.91 6.29
CA GLU A 359 5.57 -6.37 6.06
C GLU A 359 6.71 -7.02 6.84
N TYR A 360 7.79 -6.28 7.12
CA TYR A 360 8.94 -6.75 7.90
C TYR A 360 8.56 -7.14 9.32
N PRO A 361 8.10 -6.21 10.18
CA PRO A 361 7.68 -6.54 11.54
C PRO A 361 6.47 -7.49 11.59
N GLU A 362 5.64 -7.51 10.54
CA GLU A 362 4.53 -8.46 10.43
C GLU A 362 4.97 -9.91 10.17
N LEU A 363 6.07 -10.14 9.45
CA LEU A 363 6.42 -11.50 8.99
C LEU A 363 7.68 -12.04 9.64
N PHE A 364 8.51 -11.18 10.25
CA PHE A 364 9.80 -11.56 10.78
C PHE A 364 10.06 -11.01 12.18
N ASP A 365 10.75 -11.82 12.96
CA ASP A 365 11.43 -11.42 14.19
C ASP A 365 12.92 -11.30 13.86
N ILE A 366 13.41 -10.06 13.75
CA ILE A 366 14.81 -9.68 13.46
C ILE A 366 15.18 -8.52 14.39
N HIS A 367 16.33 -8.58 15.04
CA HIS A 367 16.78 -7.50 15.92
C HIS A 367 16.91 -6.15 15.19
N GLY A 368 16.23 -5.11 15.70
CA GLY A 368 16.22 -3.76 15.14
C GLY A 368 15.21 -3.56 14.01
N ILE A 369 14.30 -4.52 13.79
CA ILE A 369 13.27 -4.42 12.75
C ILE A 369 12.24 -3.33 13.07
N GLU A 370 11.94 -3.12 14.36
CA GLU A 370 11.06 -2.04 14.84
C GLU A 370 11.70 -0.68 14.58
N ASP A 371 13.00 -0.51 14.86
CA ASP A 371 13.72 0.74 14.55
C ASP A 371 13.63 1.07 13.06
N VAL A 372 13.84 0.07 12.18
CA VAL A 372 13.69 0.25 10.73
C VAL A 372 12.27 0.60 10.35
N SER A 373 11.27 -0.05 10.96
CA SER A 373 9.85 0.22 10.70
C SER A 373 9.49 1.67 11.04
N GLU A 374 9.87 2.14 12.24
CA GLU A 374 9.54 3.45 12.76
C GLU A 374 10.26 4.60 12.03
N HIS A 375 11.45 4.34 11.50
CA HIS A 375 12.27 5.32 10.79
C HIS A 375 12.20 5.24 9.25
N THR A 376 11.30 4.43 8.67
CA THR A 376 11.17 4.33 7.21
C THR A 376 10.06 5.22 6.64
N TYR A 377 10.42 6.06 5.68
CA TYR A 377 9.53 6.97 4.95
C TYR A 377 9.54 6.73 3.44
N GLU A 378 8.44 7.06 2.77
CA GLU A 378 8.46 7.31 1.32
C GLU A 378 9.13 8.67 1.09
N ALA A 379 9.82 8.85 -0.05
CA ALA A 379 10.65 10.02 -0.29
C ALA A 379 9.86 11.34 -0.32
N LEU A 380 8.71 11.37 -1.00
CA LEU A 380 7.90 12.57 -1.05
C LEU A 380 7.19 12.81 0.28
N GLU A 381 6.69 11.76 0.93
CA GLU A 381 6.14 11.79 2.29
C GLU A 381 7.09 12.50 3.26
N TYR A 382 8.36 12.09 3.30
CA TYR A 382 9.33 12.63 4.25
C TYR A 382 9.59 14.13 4.04
N LEU A 383 9.74 14.56 2.78
CA LEU A 383 9.94 15.98 2.48
C LEU A 383 8.70 16.81 2.83
N ARG A 384 7.49 16.30 2.60
CA ARG A 384 6.24 16.98 3.01
C ARG A 384 6.11 17.16 4.52
N ILE A 385 6.71 16.26 5.31
CA ILE A 385 6.70 16.33 6.78
C ILE A 385 7.76 17.30 7.30
N ASN A 386 8.95 17.32 6.68
CA ASN A 386 10.13 17.97 7.24
C ASN A 386 10.51 19.31 6.57
N GLU A 387 9.97 19.60 5.38
CA GLU A 387 10.29 20.80 4.61
C GLU A 387 9.05 21.64 4.27
N ASP A 388 9.26 22.93 4.04
CA ASP A 388 8.22 23.82 3.49
C ASP A 388 8.17 23.71 1.96
N LEU A 389 7.69 22.57 1.46
CA LEU A 389 7.58 22.34 0.00
C LEU A 389 6.66 23.36 -0.68
N GLY A 390 5.59 23.79 0.00
CA GLY A 390 4.68 24.80 -0.55
C GLY A 390 5.37 26.15 -0.74
N GLY A 391 6.18 26.57 0.23
CA GLY A 391 7.01 27.77 0.13
C GLY A 391 8.13 27.65 -0.90
N GLU A 392 8.78 26.50 -1.00
CA GLU A 392 9.86 26.25 -1.96
C GLU A 392 9.35 26.23 -3.41
N LEU A 393 8.17 25.65 -3.63
CA LEU A 393 7.55 25.56 -4.96
C LEU A 393 6.77 26.82 -5.34
N ALA A 394 6.51 27.75 -4.41
CA ALA A 394 5.72 28.95 -4.67
C ALA A 394 6.38 29.84 -5.73
N GLY A 395 5.65 30.12 -6.82
CA GLY A 395 6.14 30.94 -7.93
C GLY A 395 7.15 30.21 -8.83
N THR A 396 7.26 28.89 -8.71
CA THR A 396 7.94 28.05 -9.68
C THR A 396 7.10 27.99 -10.95
N GLU A 397 7.70 28.40 -12.06
CA GLU A 397 7.16 28.26 -13.41
C GLU A 397 8.08 27.29 -14.17
N LEU A 398 7.53 26.16 -14.63
CA LEU A 398 8.27 25.28 -15.53
C LEU A 398 8.38 25.91 -16.93
N ALA A 399 9.47 25.60 -17.63
CA ALA A 399 9.75 26.18 -18.94
C ALA A 399 8.75 25.73 -20.02
N ASP A 400 8.23 24.51 -19.89
CA ASP A 400 7.23 23.90 -20.76
C ASP A 400 6.05 23.43 -19.89
N GLU A 401 4.82 23.59 -20.39
CA GLU A 401 3.63 23.05 -19.72
C GLU A 401 3.70 21.52 -19.72
N GLN A 402 3.50 20.91 -18.55
CA GLN A 402 3.51 19.47 -18.36
C GLN A 402 2.16 19.02 -17.79
N ALA A 403 1.52 18.06 -18.46
CA ALA A 403 0.27 17.47 -18.02
C ALA A 403 0.50 15.97 -17.74
N PHE A 404 0.09 15.52 -16.54
CA PHE A 404 0.35 14.18 -16.06
C PHE A 404 -0.95 13.43 -15.74
N ALA A 405 -1.06 12.20 -16.24
CA ALA A 405 -2.03 11.22 -15.81
C ALA A 405 -1.46 10.45 -14.60
N TYR A 406 -1.81 10.89 -13.39
CA TYR A 406 -1.24 10.37 -12.15
C TYR A 406 -2.01 9.17 -11.61
N HIS A 407 -1.29 8.07 -11.35
CA HIS A 407 -1.80 6.89 -10.69
C HIS A 407 -1.16 6.67 -9.32
N ALA A 408 -1.97 6.76 -8.27
CA ALA A 408 -1.56 6.44 -6.92
C ALA A 408 -1.46 4.91 -6.68
N PRO A 409 -0.25 4.36 -6.41
CA PRO A 409 -0.07 2.92 -6.20
C PRO A 409 -0.85 2.38 -5.01
N CYS A 410 -1.30 1.11 -5.07
CA CYS A 410 -1.98 0.47 -3.93
C CYS A 410 -1.16 0.50 -2.64
N HIS A 411 0.17 0.36 -2.73
CA HIS A 411 1.04 0.41 -1.56
C HIS A 411 1.20 1.84 -1.01
N ALA A 412 1.06 2.87 -1.84
CA ALA A 412 0.98 4.26 -1.37
C ALA A 412 -0.36 4.50 -0.65
N ARG A 413 -1.47 4.02 -1.23
CA ARG A 413 -2.82 4.10 -0.64
C ARG A 413 -2.86 3.44 0.74
N ASN A 414 -2.30 2.25 0.90
CA ASN A 414 -2.23 1.56 2.20
C ASN A 414 -1.37 2.30 3.24
N GLN A 415 -0.47 3.18 2.80
CA GLN A 415 0.32 4.07 3.69
C GLN A 415 -0.36 5.42 3.93
N GLY A 416 -1.56 5.66 3.39
CA GLY A 416 -2.25 6.96 3.47
C GLY A 416 -1.69 8.03 2.52
N LEU A 417 -0.91 7.64 1.51
CA LEU A 417 -0.17 8.55 0.62
C LEU A 417 -0.83 8.75 -0.75
N SER A 418 -2.12 8.43 -0.90
CA SER A 418 -2.78 8.36 -2.22
C SER A 418 -2.71 9.66 -3.03
N ARG A 419 -2.77 10.82 -2.37
CA ARG A 419 -2.84 12.14 -3.03
C ARG A 419 -1.56 12.96 -2.95
N GLN A 420 -0.45 12.39 -2.45
CA GLN A 420 0.72 13.18 -2.10
C GLN A 420 1.32 13.95 -3.28
N ALA A 421 1.42 13.35 -4.47
CA ALA A 421 1.96 14.03 -5.65
C ALA A 421 1.02 15.15 -6.12
N VAL A 422 -0.27 14.84 -6.26
CA VAL A 422 -1.31 15.81 -6.66
C VAL A 422 -1.37 17.01 -5.71
N GLU A 423 -1.16 16.78 -4.41
CA GLU A 423 -1.15 17.83 -3.40
C GLU A 423 0.15 18.65 -3.44
N THR A 424 1.30 18.03 -3.64
CA THR A 424 2.59 18.73 -3.70
C THR A 424 2.67 19.67 -4.90
N PHE A 425 2.19 19.24 -6.08
CA PHE A 425 2.38 20.00 -7.33
C PHE A 425 1.19 20.86 -7.73
N ARG A 426 0.12 20.92 -6.92
CA ARG A 426 -1.13 21.63 -7.27
C ARG A 426 -0.92 23.09 -7.66
N ASP A 427 -0.01 23.76 -6.97
CA ASP A 427 0.20 25.21 -7.10
C ASP A 427 1.44 25.56 -7.95
N VAL A 428 2.04 24.57 -8.63
CA VAL A 428 3.17 24.80 -9.54
C VAL A 428 2.64 25.25 -10.90
N GLU A 429 3.04 26.44 -11.33
CA GLU A 429 2.59 26.99 -12.61
C GLU A 429 3.18 26.20 -13.78
N GLY A 430 2.32 25.81 -14.72
CA GLY A 430 2.68 24.97 -15.86
C GLY A 430 2.58 23.46 -15.59
N VAL A 431 2.19 23.03 -14.37
CA VAL A 431 1.92 21.61 -14.08
C VAL A 431 0.41 21.37 -13.96
N THR A 432 -0.09 20.42 -14.74
CA THR A 432 -1.43 19.84 -14.57
C THR A 432 -1.29 18.38 -14.19
N MET A 433 -2.02 17.93 -13.17
CA MET A 433 -1.98 16.54 -12.73
C MET A 433 -3.40 16.04 -12.50
N GLU A 434 -3.80 15.06 -13.30
CA GLU A 434 -5.11 14.42 -13.24
C GLU A 434 -4.97 13.05 -12.57
N ASP A 435 -5.69 12.84 -11.47
CA ASP A 435 -5.76 11.53 -10.80
C ASP A 435 -6.63 10.58 -11.62
N VAL A 436 -6.04 9.49 -12.11
CA VAL A 436 -6.72 8.51 -12.98
C VAL A 436 -7.61 7.52 -12.20
N GLY A 437 -7.95 7.85 -10.96
CA GLY A 437 -8.97 7.19 -10.17
C GLY A 437 -8.44 6.08 -9.28
N ASP A 438 -9.40 5.30 -8.74
CA ASP A 438 -9.13 4.34 -7.67
C ASP A 438 -8.84 2.93 -8.18
N SER A 439 -8.79 2.67 -9.48
CA SER A 439 -8.51 1.34 -10.01
C SER A 439 -7.06 0.90 -9.70
N CYS A 440 -6.83 -0.40 -9.59
CA CYS A 440 -5.48 -0.94 -9.44
C CYS A 440 -4.84 -1.05 -10.83
N SER A 441 -3.53 -0.79 -10.97
CA SER A 441 -2.84 -1.03 -12.25
C SER A 441 -2.95 -2.49 -12.73
N GLY A 442 -3.10 -3.45 -11.80
CA GLY A 442 -3.33 -4.86 -12.09
C GLY A 442 -2.07 -5.72 -12.23
N ILE A 443 -0.88 -5.13 -12.31
CA ILE A 443 0.38 -5.88 -12.47
C ILE A 443 0.90 -6.48 -11.16
N SER A 444 0.66 -5.80 -10.04
CA SER A 444 1.08 -6.13 -8.66
C SER A 444 2.41 -6.89 -8.58
N GLY A 445 3.50 -6.22 -8.94
CA GLY A 445 4.83 -6.81 -8.94
C GLY A 445 5.00 -7.90 -10.00
N THR A 446 4.84 -9.16 -9.59
CA THR A 446 5.05 -10.33 -10.46
C THR A 446 3.75 -10.96 -10.94
N TYR A 447 2.59 -10.52 -10.43
CA TYR A 447 1.29 -11.12 -10.75
C TYR A 447 1.03 -11.09 -12.26
N GLY A 448 1.10 -9.91 -12.87
CA GLY A 448 0.86 -9.72 -14.30
C GLY A 448 1.90 -10.35 -15.23
N TRP A 449 3.04 -10.80 -14.69
CA TRP A 449 4.07 -11.51 -15.46
C TRP A 449 3.77 -12.98 -15.68
N LYS A 450 2.82 -13.56 -14.94
CA LYS A 450 2.46 -14.97 -15.04
C LYS A 450 1.48 -15.16 -16.20
N GLU A 451 1.78 -16.11 -17.09
CA GLU A 451 0.96 -16.44 -18.27
C GLU A 451 -0.53 -16.57 -17.90
N GLU A 452 -0.83 -17.34 -16.86
CA GLU A 452 -2.20 -17.61 -16.40
C GLU A 452 -2.90 -16.41 -15.72
N LYS A 453 -2.17 -15.32 -15.45
CA LYS A 453 -2.69 -14.10 -14.81
C LYS A 453 -2.64 -12.88 -15.72
N TYR A 454 -2.08 -13.00 -16.93
CA TYR A 454 -1.89 -11.87 -17.85
C TYR A 454 -3.21 -11.15 -18.18
N GLU A 455 -4.20 -11.88 -18.69
CA GLU A 455 -5.50 -11.32 -19.06
C GLU A 455 -6.22 -10.69 -17.86
N LYS A 456 -6.15 -11.34 -16.69
CA LYS A 456 -6.70 -10.80 -15.43
C LYS A 456 -6.01 -9.51 -15.04
N SER A 457 -4.70 -9.45 -15.17
CA SER A 457 -3.88 -8.27 -14.89
C SER A 457 -4.23 -7.10 -15.81
N MET A 458 -4.41 -7.35 -17.11
CA MET A 458 -4.86 -6.32 -18.06
C MET A 458 -6.27 -5.86 -17.76
N LYS A 459 -7.19 -6.77 -17.44
CA LYS A 459 -8.58 -6.44 -17.11
C LYS A 459 -8.71 -5.59 -15.84
N ILE A 460 -7.89 -5.87 -14.81
CA ILE A 460 -7.86 -5.07 -13.58
C ILE A 460 -7.41 -3.63 -13.86
N GLY A 461 -6.44 -3.45 -14.77
CA GLY A 461 -5.90 -2.13 -15.14
C GLY A 461 -6.73 -1.35 -16.16
N GLU A 462 -7.75 -1.96 -16.76
CA GLU A 462 -8.48 -1.39 -17.91
C GLU A 462 -9.05 0.00 -17.62
N GLU A 463 -9.74 0.18 -16.49
CA GLU A 463 -10.29 1.49 -16.08
C GLU A 463 -9.20 2.55 -15.90
N MET A 464 -8.03 2.18 -15.37
CA MET A 464 -6.88 3.10 -15.25
C MET A 464 -6.41 3.54 -16.64
N PHE A 465 -6.33 2.62 -17.60
CA PHE A 465 -5.89 2.92 -18.97
C PHE A 465 -6.88 3.85 -19.67
N GLU A 466 -8.19 3.59 -19.55
CA GLU A 466 -9.24 4.45 -20.11
C GLU A 466 -9.14 5.88 -19.54
N HIS A 467 -9.00 6.02 -18.22
CA HIS A 467 -8.84 7.35 -17.61
C HIS A 467 -7.53 8.05 -18.00
N MET A 468 -6.44 7.31 -18.21
CA MET A 468 -5.19 7.88 -18.74
C MET A 468 -5.34 8.38 -20.17
N GLU A 469 -6.10 7.68 -21.01
CA GLU A 469 -6.37 8.08 -22.40
C GLU A 469 -7.31 9.28 -22.49
N ASP A 470 -8.17 9.48 -21.49
CA ASP A 470 -9.10 10.62 -21.39
C ASP A 470 -8.47 11.88 -20.75
N ALA A 471 -7.33 11.74 -20.05
CA ALA A 471 -6.61 12.86 -19.43
C ALA A 471 -6.00 13.81 -20.49
N GLU A 472 -5.76 15.07 -20.13
CA GLU A 472 -5.23 16.08 -21.05
C GLU A 472 -3.79 15.78 -21.53
N GLY A 473 -3.00 15.12 -20.68
CA GLY A 473 -1.59 14.80 -20.94
C GLY A 473 -1.35 13.36 -21.43
N ASP A 474 -0.24 13.17 -22.15
CA ASP A 474 0.24 11.88 -22.66
C ASP A 474 1.45 11.32 -21.87
N VAL A 475 1.69 11.86 -20.68
CA VAL A 475 2.72 11.39 -19.73
C VAL A 475 2.04 10.83 -18.48
N GLY A 476 2.33 9.58 -18.14
CA GLY A 476 1.89 8.99 -16.88
C GLY A 476 2.78 9.40 -15.70
N MET A 477 2.24 9.38 -14.49
CA MET A 477 3.06 9.59 -13.28
C MET A 477 2.70 8.59 -12.17
N THR A 478 3.72 8.01 -11.54
CA THR A 478 3.52 7.11 -10.38
C THR A 478 4.83 6.87 -9.60
N GLU A 479 4.76 6.67 -8.29
CA GLU A 479 5.90 6.30 -7.44
C GLU A 479 6.27 4.81 -7.54
N CYS A 480 5.42 3.99 -8.15
CA CYS A 480 5.62 2.55 -8.22
C CYS A 480 6.19 2.14 -9.58
N PRO A 481 7.42 1.58 -9.63
CA PRO A 481 8.02 1.17 -10.90
C PRO A 481 7.23 0.06 -11.61
N THR A 482 6.48 -0.76 -10.86
CA THR A 482 5.65 -1.79 -11.49
C THR A 482 4.37 -1.21 -12.07
N CYS A 483 3.74 -0.23 -11.40
CA CYS A 483 2.64 0.51 -11.98
C CYS A 483 3.10 1.24 -13.25
N ALA A 484 4.28 1.87 -13.23
CA ALA A 484 4.85 2.51 -14.42
C ALA A 484 4.97 1.53 -15.60
N MET A 485 5.57 0.34 -15.39
CA MET A 485 5.65 -0.70 -16.43
C MET A 485 4.27 -1.09 -16.98
N GLN A 486 3.23 -1.11 -16.14
CA GLN A 486 1.88 -1.49 -16.55
C GLN A 486 1.17 -0.38 -17.32
N MET A 487 1.37 0.87 -16.90
CA MET A 487 0.90 2.07 -17.59
C MET A 487 1.54 2.15 -18.98
N GLU A 488 2.87 2.06 -19.07
CA GLU A 488 3.62 2.00 -20.34
C GLU A 488 3.11 0.87 -21.24
N HIS A 489 2.94 -0.34 -20.67
CA HIS A 489 2.46 -1.51 -21.42
C HIS A 489 1.00 -1.37 -21.90
N GLY A 490 0.15 -0.73 -21.10
CA GLY A 490 -1.29 -0.60 -21.37
C GLY A 490 -1.63 0.51 -22.36
N THR A 491 -0.94 1.65 -22.28
CA THR A 491 -1.29 2.86 -23.05
C THR A 491 -0.19 3.29 -24.03
N GLY A 492 1.05 2.83 -23.83
CA GLY A 492 2.22 3.29 -24.58
C GLY A 492 2.76 4.65 -24.15
N TYR A 493 2.24 5.23 -23.05
CA TYR A 493 2.69 6.51 -22.51
C TYR A 493 4.09 6.38 -21.90
N GLU A 494 4.87 7.45 -21.94
CA GLU A 494 6.05 7.57 -21.08
C GLU A 494 5.59 7.81 -19.63
N VAL A 495 6.31 7.26 -18.65
CA VAL A 495 5.92 7.39 -17.24
C VAL A 495 7.06 7.95 -16.40
N GLU A 496 6.75 8.99 -15.63
CA GLU A 496 7.69 9.66 -14.75
C GLU A 496 7.42 9.40 -13.27
N HIS A 497 8.47 9.54 -12.47
CA HIS A 497 8.38 9.51 -11.02
C HIS A 497 8.20 10.94 -10.46
N PRO A 498 7.37 11.18 -9.44
CA PRO A 498 7.18 12.51 -8.83
C PRO A 498 8.48 13.23 -8.43
N LEU A 499 9.49 12.48 -7.96
CA LEU A 499 10.82 13.03 -7.65
C LEU A 499 11.55 13.66 -8.85
N GLN A 500 11.30 13.22 -10.09
CA GLN A 500 11.88 13.85 -11.28
C GLN A 500 11.25 15.21 -11.53
N LEU A 501 9.91 15.29 -11.44
CA LEU A 501 9.21 16.58 -11.48
C LEU A 501 9.66 17.51 -10.35
N LEU A 502 9.86 16.97 -9.13
CA LEU A 502 10.35 17.76 -8.01
C LEU A 502 11.76 18.30 -8.25
N GLU A 503 12.64 17.49 -8.84
CA GLU A 503 14.00 17.91 -9.24
C GLU A 503 13.95 19.08 -10.21
N ASP A 504 13.12 18.97 -11.25
CA ASP A 504 12.96 20.03 -12.26
C ASP A 504 12.37 21.30 -11.65
N ALA A 505 11.36 21.15 -10.77
CA ALA A 505 10.68 22.28 -10.12
C ALA A 505 11.60 23.06 -9.17
N VAL A 506 12.45 22.40 -8.38
CA VAL A 506 13.38 23.09 -7.47
C VAL A 506 14.71 23.47 -8.13
N GLY A 507 14.94 23.02 -9.37
CA GLY A 507 16.16 23.30 -10.14
C GLY A 507 17.43 22.64 -9.59
N ALA A 508 17.31 21.41 -9.08
CA ALA A 508 18.38 20.67 -8.40
C ALA A 508 19.41 19.96 -9.30
#